data_AF-A0A7Y7AGJ8-F1
#
_entry.id   AF-A0A7Y7AGJ8-F1
#
_cell.length_a   1.000
_cell.length_b   1.000
_cell.length_c   1.000
_cell.angle_alpha   90.00
_cell.angle_beta   90.00
_cell.angle_gamma   90.00
#
_symmetry.space_group_name_H-M   'P 1'
#
loop_
_entity.id
_entity.type
_entity.pdbx_description
1 polymer ?
#
loop_
_entity_poly.entity_id
_entity_poly.type
_entity_poly.pdbx_seq_one_letter_code
_entity_poly.pdbx_strand_id
1 'polypeptide(L)'
;MIRELSFIIFYTIMTFTSSAQAEKVSITGKLQEPSLEPITNVKIVILNGADTVGTGTSDQTGEFSIFTKLNVGDELKLITKHRDFLPYETLFKIQGDSIKKYVFDLKLTRLIHEHTPNYAIYELNETETFKKFQLNSFLILLNENPLICIEFKHFRNPNEPDSIGQNRIVYFTEYLKLNNTPMDRIIINENIGVLTCESINDCRARTYRTIYSLDGSCE
;
A
#
# COMPACT_ATOMS: atom_id res chain seq x y z
N MET A 1 3.66 -78.47 28.87
CA MET A 1 2.83 -78.15 27.70
C MET A 1 2.09 -76.87 28.02
N ILE A 2 2.56 -75.76 27.45
CA ILE A 2 2.15 -74.39 27.71
C ILE A 2 0.90 -74.11 26.86
N ARG A 3 -0.14 -73.49 27.44
CA ARG A 3 -1.21 -72.86 26.66
C ARG A 3 -1.63 -71.55 27.32
N GLU A 4 -1.63 -70.54 26.47
CA GLU A 4 -1.49 -69.12 26.76
C GLU A 4 -2.76 -68.46 27.32
N LEU A 5 -2.53 -67.47 28.19
CA LEU A 5 -3.48 -66.41 28.50
C LEU A 5 -3.56 -65.45 27.31
N SER A 6 -4.72 -65.36 26.67
CA SER A 6 -5.05 -64.23 25.78
C SER A 6 -5.58 -63.08 26.62
N PHE A 7 -4.69 -62.13 26.96
CA PHE A 7 -5.07 -60.82 27.49
C PHE A 7 -5.57 -59.95 26.33
N ILE A 8 -6.88 -59.73 26.24
CA ILE A 8 -7.46 -58.73 25.35
C ILE A 8 -7.32 -57.37 26.05
N ILE A 9 -6.33 -56.58 25.63
CA ILE A 9 -6.20 -55.18 26.05
C ILE A 9 -7.12 -54.34 25.16
N PHE A 10 -8.28 -53.96 25.69
CA PHE A 10 -9.13 -52.93 25.12
C PHE A 10 -8.43 -51.58 25.31
N TYR A 11 -7.77 -51.06 24.26
CA TYR A 11 -7.36 -49.67 24.20
C TYR A 11 -8.60 -48.80 24.02
N THR A 12 -9.15 -48.28 25.12
CA THR A 12 -10.12 -47.20 25.09
C THR A 12 -9.39 -45.93 24.70
N ILE A 13 -9.38 -45.62 23.41
CA ILE A 13 -8.97 -44.30 22.91
C ILE A 13 -10.04 -43.32 23.39
N MET A 14 -9.81 -42.67 24.53
CA MET A 14 -10.55 -41.46 24.88
C MET A 14 -10.14 -40.37 23.89
N THR A 15 -10.91 -40.21 22.82
CA THR A 15 -10.89 -38.97 22.06
C THR A 15 -11.54 -37.91 22.93
N PHE A 16 -10.72 -37.07 23.56
CA PHE A 16 -11.19 -35.80 24.09
C PHE A 16 -11.59 -34.94 22.89
N THR A 17 -12.85 -35.05 22.46
CA THR A 17 -13.46 -33.99 21.67
C THR A 17 -13.66 -32.83 22.62
N SER A 18 -12.62 -32.00 22.79
CA SER A 18 -12.82 -30.66 23.33
C SER A 18 -13.81 -30.00 22.39
N SER A 19 -15.06 -29.89 22.82
CA SER A 19 -16.08 -29.12 22.12
C SER A 19 -15.46 -27.75 21.85
N ALA A 20 -15.22 -27.42 20.58
CA ALA A 20 -14.81 -26.09 20.20
C ALA A 20 -15.97 -25.17 20.58
N GLN A 21 -15.90 -24.57 21.77
CA GLN A 21 -16.98 -23.76 22.30
C GLN A 21 -16.87 -22.38 21.65
N ALA A 22 -17.91 -21.98 20.94
CA ALA A 22 -17.99 -20.64 20.37
C ALA A 22 -18.07 -19.60 21.50
N GLU A 23 -17.10 -18.69 21.54
CA GLU A 23 -17.00 -17.62 22.51
C GLU A 23 -17.34 -16.26 21.89
N LYS A 24 -17.95 -15.36 22.69
CA LYS A 24 -18.16 -13.98 22.27
C LYS A 24 -16.83 -13.23 22.32
N VAL A 25 -16.37 -12.78 21.17
CA VAL A 25 -15.12 -12.04 20.99
C VAL A 25 -15.44 -10.60 20.58
N SER A 26 -14.67 -9.66 21.11
CA SER A 26 -14.63 -8.25 20.74
C SER A 26 -13.39 -8.01 19.88
N ILE A 27 -13.59 -7.56 18.65
CA ILE A 27 -12.54 -7.16 17.72
C ILE A 27 -12.67 -5.65 17.56
N THR A 28 -11.67 -4.93 18.03
CA THR A 28 -11.65 -3.46 18.07
C THR A 28 -10.41 -2.94 17.40
N GLY A 29 -10.42 -1.68 16.99
CA GLY A 29 -9.22 -1.06 16.50
C GLY A 29 -9.40 0.39 16.11
N LYS A 30 -8.30 0.99 15.69
CA LYS A 30 -8.23 2.35 15.17
C LYS A 30 -7.64 2.31 13.77
N LEU A 31 -8.23 3.08 12.88
CA LEU A 31 -7.82 3.27 11.50
C LEU A 31 -7.32 4.71 11.34
N GLN A 32 -6.09 4.83 10.89
CA GLN A 32 -5.45 6.11 10.68
C GLN A 32 -4.57 6.10 9.44
N GLU A 33 -4.28 7.27 8.90
CA GLU A 33 -3.24 7.43 7.88
C GLU A 33 -1.85 7.30 8.51
N PRO A 34 -0.77 7.13 7.72
CA PRO A 34 0.59 7.20 8.24
C PRO A 34 0.88 8.51 8.99
N SER A 35 0.21 9.60 8.60
CA SER A 35 0.22 10.92 9.26
C SER A 35 -0.54 10.98 10.60
N LEU A 36 -1.14 9.88 11.04
CA LEU A 36 -1.97 9.75 12.25
C LEU A 36 -3.35 10.43 12.17
N GLU A 37 -3.76 10.89 10.99
CA GLU A 37 -5.12 11.38 10.78
C GLU A 37 -6.12 10.21 10.82
N PRO A 38 -7.24 10.31 11.56
CA PRO A 38 -8.22 9.24 11.66
C PRO A 38 -8.98 9.03 10.34
N ILE A 39 -9.19 7.77 9.96
CA ILE A 39 -9.91 7.42 8.73
C ILE A 39 -11.32 6.93 9.06
N THR A 40 -12.31 7.69 8.59
CA THR A 40 -13.73 7.43 8.84
C THR A 40 -14.37 6.58 7.74
N ASN A 41 -15.50 5.93 8.02
CA ASN A 41 -16.32 5.21 7.05
C ASN A 41 -15.61 4.07 6.30
N VAL A 42 -14.52 3.53 6.84
CA VAL A 42 -13.85 2.34 6.30
C VAL A 42 -14.67 1.12 6.69
N LYS A 43 -15.01 0.27 5.73
CA LYS A 43 -15.67 -1.01 6.01
C LYS A 43 -14.63 -2.03 6.46
N ILE A 44 -14.85 -2.66 7.61
CA ILE A 44 -14.06 -3.75 8.14
C ILE A 44 -14.84 -5.05 7.97
N VAL A 45 -14.19 -6.09 7.47
CA VAL A 45 -14.76 -7.43 7.27
C VAL A 45 -13.87 -8.45 7.94
N ILE A 46 -14.45 -9.32 8.75
CA ILE A 46 -13.78 -10.47 9.35
C ILE A 46 -14.26 -11.72 8.65
N LEU A 47 -13.32 -12.49 8.11
CA LEU A 47 -13.58 -13.75 7.43
C LEU A 47 -13.03 -14.92 8.24
N ASN A 48 -13.76 -16.04 8.25
CA ASN A 48 -13.25 -17.36 8.61
C ASN A 48 -13.33 -18.23 7.36
N GLY A 49 -12.18 -18.51 6.72
CA GLY A 49 -12.16 -19.06 5.37
C GLY A 49 -12.87 -18.14 4.36
N ALA A 50 -13.92 -18.63 3.72
CA ALA A 50 -14.74 -17.85 2.77
C ALA A 50 -15.91 -17.10 3.44
N ASP A 51 -16.25 -17.45 4.68
CA ASP A 51 -17.45 -16.96 5.35
C ASP A 51 -17.20 -15.64 6.05
N THR A 52 -18.11 -14.68 5.89
CA THR A 52 -18.09 -13.43 6.67
C THR A 52 -18.69 -13.67 8.05
N VAL A 53 -17.84 -13.58 9.07
CA VAL A 53 -18.23 -13.81 10.47
C VAL A 53 -18.41 -12.51 11.25
N GLY A 54 -18.01 -11.37 10.68
CA GLY A 54 -18.21 -10.07 11.29
C GLY A 54 -18.00 -8.92 10.30
N THR A 55 -18.72 -7.82 10.52
CA THR A 55 -18.55 -6.58 9.78
C THR A 55 -18.64 -5.39 10.73
N GLY A 56 -17.95 -4.31 10.37
CA GLY A 56 -18.00 -3.05 11.08
C GLY A 56 -17.64 -1.90 10.16
N THR A 57 -17.79 -0.68 10.67
CA THR A 57 -17.38 0.55 9.98
C THR A 57 -16.67 1.44 10.98
N SER A 58 -15.60 2.12 10.55
CA SER A 58 -14.91 3.09 11.41
C SER A 58 -15.75 4.36 11.61
N ASP A 59 -15.73 4.87 12.83
CA ASP A 59 -16.43 6.09 13.22
C ASP A 59 -15.63 7.36 12.89
N GLN A 60 -16.09 8.51 13.40
CA GLN A 60 -15.47 9.82 13.17
C GLN A 60 -14.07 9.95 13.75
N THR A 61 -13.73 9.11 14.73
CA THR A 61 -12.41 9.07 15.38
C THR A 61 -11.50 8.00 14.77
N GLY A 62 -11.98 7.30 13.73
CA GLY A 62 -11.31 6.17 13.10
C GLY A 62 -11.43 4.87 13.90
N GLU A 63 -12.20 4.85 14.98
CA GLU A 63 -12.36 3.67 15.83
C GLU A 63 -13.43 2.73 15.27
N PHE A 64 -13.25 1.43 15.45
CA PHE A 64 -14.24 0.41 15.13
C PHE A 64 -14.35 -0.64 16.23
N SER A 65 -15.54 -1.24 16.35
CA SER A 65 -15.80 -2.35 17.26
C SER A 65 -16.76 -3.35 16.63
N ILE A 66 -16.34 -4.62 16.58
CA ILE A 66 -17.09 -5.75 16.03
C ILE A 66 -17.22 -6.79 17.14
N PHE A 67 -18.44 -7.25 17.40
CA PHE A 67 -18.69 -8.34 18.33
C PHE A 67 -19.23 -9.54 17.57
N THR A 68 -18.54 -10.68 17.67
CA THR A 68 -18.94 -11.91 16.98
C THR A 68 -18.67 -13.13 17.86
N LYS A 69 -19.25 -14.28 17.50
CA LYS A 69 -19.03 -15.56 18.18
C LYS A 69 -18.10 -16.42 17.35
N LEU A 70 -16.98 -16.84 17.94
CA LEU A 70 -15.89 -17.53 17.26
C LEU A 70 -15.37 -18.67 18.11
N ASN A 71 -14.84 -19.71 17.48
CA ASN A 71 -14.27 -20.83 18.20
C ASN A 71 -12.79 -20.59 18.48
N VAL A 72 -12.33 -21.11 19.62
CA VAL A 72 -10.89 -21.19 19.89
C VAL A 72 -10.21 -21.99 18.77
N GLY A 73 -9.12 -21.45 18.25
CA GLY A 73 -8.38 -22.03 17.13
C GLY A 73 -8.83 -21.54 15.75
N ASP A 74 -9.93 -20.79 15.64
CA ASP A 74 -10.34 -20.19 14.37
C ASP A 74 -9.22 -19.28 13.82
N GLU A 75 -8.90 -19.45 12.54
CA GLU A 75 -7.96 -18.60 11.79
C GLU A 75 -8.76 -17.62 10.95
N LEU A 76 -8.55 -16.34 11.23
CA LEU A 76 -9.39 -15.26 10.73
C LEU A 76 -8.59 -14.31 9.87
N LYS A 77 -9.27 -13.72 8.89
CA LYS A 77 -8.75 -12.66 8.05
C LYS A 77 -9.53 -11.38 8.30
N LEU A 78 -8.84 -10.32 8.72
CA LEU A 78 -9.39 -8.97 8.75
C LEU A 78 -9.07 -8.28 7.41
N ILE A 79 -10.09 -7.69 6.78
CA ILE A 79 -9.96 -6.93 5.53
C ILE A 79 -10.57 -5.55 5.73
N THR A 80 -9.86 -4.51 5.28
CA THR A 80 -10.43 -3.15 5.16
C THR A 80 -10.84 -2.86 3.72
N LYS A 81 -11.94 -2.13 3.55
CA LYS A 81 -12.43 -1.68 2.24
C LYS A 81 -12.84 -0.21 2.33
N HIS A 82 -12.20 0.60 1.52
CA HIS A 82 -12.55 2.00 1.30
C HIS A 82 -12.22 2.37 -0.14
N ARG A 83 -12.92 3.35 -0.71
CA ARG A 83 -12.68 3.78 -2.10
C ARG A 83 -11.37 4.57 -2.27
N ASP A 84 -10.96 5.26 -1.21
CA ASP A 84 -9.84 6.20 -1.22
C ASP A 84 -8.57 5.62 -0.55
N PHE A 85 -8.57 4.36 -0.11
CA PHE A 85 -7.42 3.73 0.54
C PHE A 85 -7.15 2.33 -0.02
N LEU A 86 -5.87 1.94 -0.04
CA LEU A 86 -5.48 0.58 -0.38
C LEU A 86 -6.11 -0.39 0.63
N PRO A 87 -6.69 -1.53 0.16
CA PRO A 87 -7.16 -2.57 1.05
C PRO A 87 -6.01 -3.07 1.94
N TYR A 88 -6.27 -3.20 3.23
CA TYR A 88 -5.37 -3.83 4.18
C TYR A 88 -5.93 -5.20 4.56
N GLU A 89 -5.03 -6.17 4.70
CA GLU A 89 -5.38 -7.53 5.08
C GLU A 89 -4.41 -8.05 6.13
N THR A 90 -4.93 -8.72 7.16
CA THR A 90 -4.10 -9.41 8.15
C THR A 90 -4.77 -10.69 8.64
N LEU A 91 -3.95 -11.66 9.03
CA LEU A 91 -4.39 -12.92 9.61
C LEU A 91 -4.16 -12.93 11.12
N PHE A 92 -5.12 -13.47 11.87
CA PHE A 92 -4.99 -13.66 13.31
C PHE A 92 -5.77 -14.91 13.75
N LYS A 93 -5.40 -15.45 14.91
CA LYS A 93 -5.99 -16.69 15.44
C LYS A 93 -6.65 -16.45 16.77
N ILE A 94 -7.81 -17.08 17.00
CA ILE A 94 -8.49 -17.01 18.28
C ILE A 94 -7.79 -17.92 19.30
N GLN A 95 -7.24 -17.31 20.34
CA GLN A 95 -6.57 -18.00 21.45
C GLN A 95 -7.56 -18.35 22.56
N GLY A 96 -7.35 -19.50 23.21
CA GLY A 96 -8.23 -20.02 24.27
C GLY A 96 -8.00 -19.41 25.65
N ASP A 97 -6.97 -18.57 25.79
CA ASP A 97 -6.48 -18.14 27.09
C ASP A 97 -7.09 -16.79 27.45
N SER A 98 -8.38 -16.76 27.81
CA SER A 98 -9.10 -15.63 28.42
C SER A 98 -9.19 -14.30 27.62
N ILE A 99 -8.44 -14.13 26.53
CA ILE A 99 -8.43 -12.91 25.71
C ILE A 99 -9.64 -12.91 24.79
N LYS A 100 -10.69 -12.24 25.24
CA LYS A 100 -11.91 -12.00 24.46
C LYS A 100 -11.87 -10.68 23.69
N LYS A 101 -10.73 -9.99 23.69
CA LYS A 101 -10.55 -8.69 23.05
C LYS A 101 -9.31 -8.68 22.18
N TYR A 102 -9.48 -8.42 20.89
CA TYR A 102 -8.42 -8.20 19.91
C TYR A 102 -8.42 -6.72 19.56
N VAL A 103 -7.25 -6.10 19.57
CA VAL A 103 -7.08 -4.66 19.32
C VAL A 103 -6.10 -4.48 18.16
N PHE A 104 -6.51 -3.72 17.15
CA PHE A 104 -5.71 -3.43 15.97
C PHE A 104 -5.46 -1.92 15.84
N ASP A 105 -4.21 -1.52 15.63
CA ASP A 105 -3.85 -0.17 15.19
C ASP A 105 -3.42 -0.24 13.74
N LEU A 106 -4.30 0.19 12.84
CA LEU A 106 -4.19 -0.03 11.40
C LEU A 106 -3.87 1.28 10.70
N LYS A 107 -2.72 1.32 10.01
CA LYS A 107 -2.33 2.42 9.14
C LYS A 107 -2.70 2.10 7.70
N LEU A 108 -3.63 2.85 7.10
CA LEU A 108 -4.01 2.66 5.70
C LEU A 108 -3.39 3.74 4.81
N THR A 109 -2.87 3.31 3.67
CA THR A 109 -2.28 4.21 2.69
C THR A 109 -3.33 4.68 1.69
N ARG A 110 -3.42 6.00 1.48
CA ARG A 110 -4.37 6.62 0.55
C ARG A 110 -4.08 6.21 -0.90
N LEU A 111 -5.13 5.96 -1.67
CA LEU A 111 -5.05 5.79 -3.12
C LEU A 111 -4.86 7.16 -3.77
N ILE A 112 -3.82 7.29 -4.58
CA ILE A 112 -3.54 8.51 -5.32
C ILE A 112 -4.08 8.36 -6.74
N HIS A 113 -5.13 9.12 -7.06
CA HIS A 113 -5.68 9.18 -8.40
C HIS A 113 -5.00 10.29 -9.20
N GLU A 114 -4.14 9.90 -10.14
CA GLU A 114 -3.45 10.83 -11.01
C GLU A 114 -4.27 11.12 -12.27
N HIS A 115 -4.80 12.34 -12.40
CA HIS A 115 -5.62 12.76 -13.54
C HIS A 115 -4.84 13.46 -14.65
N THR A 116 -3.51 13.57 -14.53
CA THR A 116 -2.69 14.41 -15.42
C THR A 116 -1.47 13.67 -15.95
N PRO A 117 -0.94 14.07 -17.12
CA PRO A 117 0.26 13.44 -17.66
C PRO A 117 1.42 13.51 -16.67
N ASN A 118 2.00 12.36 -16.38
CA ASN A 118 3.10 12.22 -15.43
C ASN A 118 4.48 12.45 -16.08
N TYR A 119 4.54 13.28 -17.13
CA TYR A 119 5.78 13.44 -17.89
C TYR A 119 5.95 14.80 -18.57
N ALA A 120 7.21 15.21 -18.71
CA ALA A 120 7.67 16.29 -19.58
C ALA A 120 8.23 15.68 -20.88
N ILE A 121 7.89 16.24 -22.04
CA ILE A 121 8.46 15.86 -23.35
C ILE A 121 9.33 16.99 -23.90
N TYR A 122 10.49 16.62 -24.43
CA TYR A 122 11.45 17.52 -25.07
C TYR A 122 11.52 17.22 -26.57
N GLU A 123 11.70 18.24 -27.41
CA GLU A 123 12.06 18.03 -28.81
C GLU A 123 13.53 17.57 -28.91
N LEU A 124 13.93 17.07 -30.09
CA LEU A 124 15.29 16.55 -30.30
C LEU A 124 16.35 17.66 -30.05
N ASN A 125 17.36 17.35 -29.25
CA ASN A 125 18.43 18.24 -28.79
C ASN A 125 17.98 19.47 -27.97
N GLU A 126 16.69 19.61 -27.66
CA GLU A 126 16.15 20.70 -26.83
C GLU A 126 16.38 20.40 -25.34
N THR A 127 16.84 21.39 -24.56
CA THR A 127 17.20 21.21 -23.14
C THR A 127 16.40 22.07 -22.18
N GLU A 128 15.85 23.19 -22.64
CA GLU A 128 15.24 24.24 -21.80
C GLU A 128 13.73 24.34 -22.01
N THR A 129 13.21 23.81 -23.12
CA THR A 129 11.76 23.82 -23.36
C THR A 129 11.17 22.41 -23.35
N PHE A 130 10.06 22.25 -22.63
CA PHE A 130 9.32 20.99 -22.58
C PHE A 130 7.81 21.24 -22.56
N LYS A 131 7.06 20.18 -22.90
CA LYS A 131 5.60 20.19 -22.98
C LYS A 131 4.98 19.13 -22.07
N LYS A 132 3.66 19.22 -21.87
CA LYS A 132 2.78 18.25 -21.19
C LYS A 132 2.94 18.12 -19.66
N PHE A 133 4.04 18.56 -19.08
CA PHE A 133 4.18 18.60 -17.62
C PHE A 133 3.30 19.71 -17.03
N GLN A 134 2.35 19.33 -16.18
CA GLN A 134 1.41 20.26 -15.53
C GLN A 134 1.87 20.57 -14.11
N LEU A 135 2.68 21.62 -13.96
CA LEU A 135 3.25 22.04 -12.68
C LEU A 135 2.19 22.30 -11.60
N ASN A 136 1.13 23.05 -11.91
CA ASN A 136 0.11 23.36 -10.90
C ASN A 136 -0.57 22.10 -10.35
N SER A 137 -0.92 21.15 -11.23
CA SER A 137 -1.49 19.86 -10.83
C SER A 137 -0.50 19.02 -10.04
N PHE A 138 0.79 19.11 -10.36
CA PHE A 138 1.84 18.47 -9.58
C PHE A 138 1.96 19.05 -8.17
N LEU A 139 1.93 20.37 -8.03
CA LEU A 139 1.99 21.02 -6.72
C LEU A 139 0.74 20.71 -5.88
N ILE A 140 -0.44 20.61 -6.49
CA ILE A 140 -1.66 20.14 -5.80
C ILE A 140 -1.46 18.73 -5.26
N LEU A 141 -0.95 17.80 -6.07
CA LEU A 141 -0.64 16.42 -5.65
C LEU A 141 0.27 16.40 -4.42
N LEU A 142 1.35 17.18 -4.44
CA LEU A 142 2.29 17.26 -3.32
C LEU A 142 1.66 17.88 -2.07
N ASN A 143 0.78 18.86 -2.22
CA ASN A 143 0.11 19.50 -1.09
C ASN A 143 -0.96 18.61 -0.46
N GLU A 144 -1.72 17.87 -1.28
CA GLU A 144 -2.75 16.95 -0.80
C GLU A 144 -2.17 15.66 -0.18
N ASN A 145 -0.90 15.36 -0.45
CA ASN A 145 -0.21 14.16 0.03
C ASN A 145 1.14 14.54 0.63
N PRO A 146 1.19 15.05 1.88
CA PRO A 146 2.40 15.60 2.48
C PRO A 146 3.54 14.57 2.59
N LEU A 147 3.21 13.28 2.73
CA LEU A 147 4.15 12.17 2.87
C LEU A 147 4.57 11.52 1.55
N ILE A 148 4.11 12.02 0.40
CA ILE A 148 4.52 11.46 -0.89
C ILE A 148 5.96 11.85 -1.20
N CYS A 149 6.73 10.88 -1.68
CA CYS A 149 8.04 11.08 -2.30
C CYS A 149 7.94 10.76 -3.78
N ILE A 150 8.47 11.65 -4.63
CA ILE A 150 8.39 11.52 -6.08
C ILE A 150 9.78 11.35 -6.66
N GLU A 151 9.97 10.32 -7.48
CA GLU A 151 11.18 10.12 -8.27
C GLU A 151 10.95 10.61 -9.71
N PHE A 152 11.86 11.42 -10.23
CA PHE A 152 11.92 11.76 -11.64
C PHE A 152 12.99 10.94 -12.36
N LYS A 153 12.59 10.26 -13.44
CA LYS A 153 13.47 9.48 -14.32
C LYS A 153 13.58 10.13 -15.68
N HIS A 154 14.78 10.18 -16.21
CA HIS A 154 15.10 10.90 -17.43
C HIS A 154 15.49 9.93 -18.54
N PHE A 155 14.94 10.14 -19.73
CA PHE A 155 15.21 9.31 -20.90
C PHE A 155 15.54 10.19 -22.09
N ARG A 156 16.67 9.91 -22.74
CA ARG A 156 17.10 10.59 -23.97
C ARG A 156 16.72 9.80 -25.22
N ASN A 157 16.65 10.50 -26.34
CA ASN A 157 16.61 9.85 -27.64
C ASN A 157 17.97 9.15 -27.91
N PRO A 158 17.99 7.97 -28.56
CA PRO A 158 19.22 7.26 -28.86
C PRO A 158 20.21 8.06 -29.73
N ASN A 159 19.71 8.99 -30.54
CA ASN A 159 20.51 9.84 -31.43
C ASN A 159 21.06 11.10 -30.75
N GLU A 160 20.77 11.32 -29.47
CA GLU A 160 21.29 12.46 -28.70
C GLU A 160 22.51 12.05 -27.89
N PRO A 161 23.51 12.93 -27.73
CA PRO A 161 24.61 12.68 -26.81
C PRO A 161 24.14 12.76 -25.34
N ASP A 162 24.84 12.08 -24.44
CA ASP A 162 24.51 12.04 -23.01
C ASP A 162 24.44 13.45 -22.38
N SER A 163 25.27 14.38 -22.87
CA SER A 163 25.30 15.78 -22.41
C SER A 163 23.96 16.51 -22.54
N ILE A 164 23.17 16.22 -23.59
CA ILE A 164 21.82 16.80 -23.75
C ILE A 164 20.90 16.29 -22.64
N GLY A 165 20.97 14.99 -22.32
CA GLY A 165 20.21 14.42 -21.21
C GLY A 165 20.59 15.02 -19.86
N GLN A 166 21.88 15.23 -19.61
CA GLN A 166 22.36 15.86 -18.38
C GLN A 166 21.89 17.32 -18.27
N ASN A 167 21.98 18.08 -19.36
CA ASN A 167 21.50 19.47 -19.38
C ASN A 167 20.00 19.55 -19.08
N ARG A 168 19.18 18.60 -19.57
CA ARG A 168 17.75 18.52 -19.22
C ARG A 168 17.52 18.22 -17.75
N ILE A 169 18.30 17.34 -17.14
CA ILE A 169 18.20 17.04 -15.70
C ILE A 169 18.43 18.32 -14.90
N VAL A 170 19.52 19.04 -15.20
CA VAL A 170 19.87 20.30 -14.52
C VAL A 170 18.76 21.33 -14.70
N TYR A 171 18.34 21.57 -15.94
CA TYR A 171 17.31 22.57 -16.23
C TYR A 171 15.97 22.21 -15.58
N PHE A 172 15.52 20.97 -15.67
CA PHE A 172 14.26 20.54 -15.07
C PHE A 172 14.29 20.65 -13.54
N THR A 173 15.43 20.33 -12.93
CA THR A 173 15.63 20.49 -11.48
C THR A 173 15.55 21.96 -11.06
N GLU A 174 16.21 22.86 -11.79
CA GLU A 174 16.14 24.29 -11.54
C GLU A 174 14.73 24.85 -11.80
N TYR A 175 14.04 24.37 -12.83
CA TYR A 175 12.64 24.70 -13.07
C TYR A 175 11.74 24.36 -11.87
N LEU A 176 11.90 23.17 -11.27
CA LEU A 176 11.14 22.80 -10.07
C LEU A 176 11.46 23.72 -8.88
N LYS A 177 12.74 24.01 -8.63
CA LYS A 177 13.19 24.90 -7.55
C LYS A 177 12.64 26.32 -7.70
N LEU A 178 12.76 26.91 -8.90
CA LEU A 178 12.28 28.26 -9.20
C LEU A 178 10.76 28.40 -9.02
N ASN A 179 10.03 27.30 -9.15
CA ASN A 179 8.59 27.24 -8.95
C ASN A 179 8.18 26.80 -7.53
N ASN A 180 9.08 26.89 -6.55
CA ASN A 180 8.83 26.55 -5.14
C ASN A 180 8.34 25.11 -4.93
N THR A 181 8.83 24.17 -5.75
CA THR A 181 8.57 22.75 -5.51
C THR A 181 9.30 22.32 -4.24
N PRO A 182 8.66 21.57 -3.32
CA PRO A 182 9.28 21.08 -2.10
C PRO A 182 10.27 19.96 -2.41
N MET A 183 11.53 20.37 -2.68
CA MET A 183 12.59 19.49 -3.17
C MET A 183 13.01 18.41 -2.18
N ASP A 184 12.73 18.58 -0.90
CA ASP A 184 12.90 17.56 0.16
C ASP A 184 12.07 16.29 -0.08
N ARG A 185 11.08 16.36 -0.98
CA ARG A 185 10.22 15.24 -1.37
C ARG A 185 10.47 14.74 -2.80
N ILE A 186 11.48 15.28 -3.46
CA ILE A 186 11.79 15.02 -4.86
C ILE A 186 13.14 14.34 -4.99
N ILE A 187 13.14 13.14 -5.58
CA ILE A 187 14.33 12.40 -5.96
C ILE A 187 14.56 12.63 -7.45
N ILE A 188 15.71 13.19 -7.80
CA ILE A 188 16.14 13.34 -9.20
C ILE A 188 17.07 12.18 -9.52
N ASN A 189 16.63 11.25 -10.37
CA ASN A 189 17.49 10.15 -10.80
C ASN A 189 18.45 10.65 -11.88
N GLU A 190 19.73 10.78 -11.52
CA GLU A 190 20.77 11.26 -12.42
C GLU A 190 21.13 10.27 -13.54
N ASN A 191 20.69 9.00 -13.42
CA ASN A 191 20.91 8.01 -14.47
C ASN A 191 19.96 8.25 -15.65
N ILE A 192 20.54 8.55 -16.81
CA ILE A 192 19.80 8.81 -18.03
C ILE A 192 19.56 7.48 -18.76
N GLY A 193 18.29 7.08 -18.86
CA GLY A 193 17.90 5.97 -19.73
C GLY A 193 17.97 6.36 -21.21
N VAL A 194 18.13 5.36 -22.08
CA VAL A 194 18.04 5.54 -23.54
C VAL A 194 16.73 4.93 -24.03
N LEU A 195 15.96 5.69 -24.81
CA LEU A 195 14.71 5.19 -25.37
C LEU A 195 14.97 4.13 -26.45
N THR A 196 14.18 3.06 -26.44
CA THR A 196 14.08 2.13 -27.55
C THR A 196 13.02 2.64 -28.51
N CYS A 197 13.44 3.11 -29.68
CA CYS A 197 12.55 3.70 -30.67
C CYS A 197 12.25 2.71 -31.79
N GLU A 198 11.20 1.92 -31.61
CA GLU A 198 10.58 1.19 -32.73
C GLU A 198 9.76 2.17 -33.58
N SER A 199 9.76 1.95 -34.89
CA SER A 199 9.52 2.92 -35.98
C SER A 199 8.17 3.67 -36.00
N ILE A 200 7.31 3.55 -34.99
CA ILE A 200 5.94 4.10 -34.99
C ILE A 200 5.60 4.87 -33.70
N ASN A 201 6.44 4.83 -32.67
CA ASN A 201 6.15 5.54 -31.41
C ASN A 201 6.96 6.83 -31.29
N ASP A 202 6.31 7.86 -30.73
CA ASP A 202 6.95 9.12 -30.33
C ASP A 202 8.26 8.82 -29.58
N CYS A 203 9.39 9.09 -30.24
CA CYS A 203 10.76 8.80 -29.78
C CYS A 203 11.39 10.02 -29.11
N ARG A 204 10.57 11.03 -28.76
CA ARG A 204 11.06 12.21 -28.06
C ARG A 204 11.54 11.87 -26.65
N ALA A 205 12.61 12.54 -26.26
CA ALA A 205 13.15 12.50 -24.92
C ALA A 205 12.13 12.99 -23.89
N ARG A 206 12.23 12.49 -22.67
CA ARG A 206 11.20 12.70 -21.66
C ARG A 206 11.71 12.54 -20.24
N THR A 207 11.06 13.23 -19.34
CA THR A 207 11.20 13.07 -17.90
C THR A 207 9.88 12.54 -17.36
N TYR A 208 9.89 11.37 -16.71
CA TYR A 208 8.70 10.80 -16.06
C TYR A 208 8.78 10.98 -14.57
N ARG A 209 7.64 11.22 -13.93
CA ARG A 209 7.49 11.07 -12.47
C ARG A 209 6.92 9.71 -12.13
N THR A 210 7.42 9.15 -11.04
CA THR A 210 6.86 7.96 -10.38
C THR A 210 6.74 8.22 -8.90
N ILE A 211 5.70 7.65 -8.28
CA ILE A 211 5.59 7.63 -6.81
C ILE A 211 6.67 6.70 -6.29
N TYR A 212 7.61 7.25 -5.54
CA TYR A 212 8.70 6.50 -4.91
C TYR A 212 8.26 5.94 -3.56
N SER A 213 7.65 6.80 -2.73
CA SER A 213 7.10 6.42 -1.43
C SER A 213 5.81 7.19 -1.12
N LEU A 214 5.00 6.61 -0.23
CA LEU A 214 3.77 7.19 0.32
C LEU A 214 3.84 7.44 1.84
N ASP A 215 4.97 7.09 2.48
CA ASP A 215 5.14 7.14 3.93
C ASP A 215 6.13 8.21 4.42
N GLY A 216 6.66 9.03 3.51
CA GLY A 216 7.64 10.08 3.81
C GLY A 216 9.09 9.64 3.72
N SER A 217 9.37 8.36 3.41
CA SER A 217 10.73 7.86 3.22
C SER A 217 11.25 8.25 1.83
N CYS A 218 11.89 9.42 1.72
CA CYS A 218 12.38 9.98 0.45
C CYS A 218 13.88 9.70 0.18
N GLU A 219 14.45 8.70 0.85
CA GLU A 219 15.86 8.30 0.74
C GLU A 219 16.11 7.16 -0.26
#